data_AF-A0A7Z7PNM6-F1
#
_entry.id   AF-A0A7Z7PNM6-F1
#
_cell.length_a   1.000
_cell.length_b   1.000
_cell.length_c   1.000
_cell.angle_alpha   90.00
_cell.angle_beta   90.00
_cell.angle_gamma   90.00
#
_symmetry.space_group_name_H-M   'P 1'
#
loop_
_entity.id
_entity.type
_entity.pdbx_description
1 polymer ?
#
loop_
_entity_poly.entity_id
_entity_poly.type
_entity_poly.pdbx_seq_one_letter_code
_entity_poly.pdbx_strand_id
1 'polypeptide(L)'
;MTAYILRRLLSVPLTMIGVTLIVFCVIWSLGPDTLLSAYMTGGTGRAPNAAERIIKKYGLDEPAIIRYFIWISNTLRGDMGYSMAGRMDVSKAIRQMLPSSLELIFLSLIPIILIGSRLGLRAAMNPDGPVDSVFGFFSTVGWATPDFILGLLILTGGFVFFKWLPIGGLKPVMVKGWKDYTYSTLIDSILNGRVKVFLEQLLFLLEPVMTLFLVNSAYIYQISRAGALEVKHNDYIRTARSKGLSEREIMLKHVRKNALIPVLTAGGELFASMVAGVVFVETIFARTGIGSLIADAALMFDVLTLSGCVLVISILMITANLLVDIAYSLVNPKVTLWKEIPG
;
A
#
# COMPACT_ATOMS: atom_id res chain seq x y z
N MET A 1 18.77 -4.34 -20.13
CA MET A 1 18.06 -4.72 -18.87
C MET A 1 18.95 -4.53 -17.65
N THR A 2 20.15 -5.12 -17.58
CA THR A 2 21.09 -4.95 -16.47
C THR A 2 21.44 -3.49 -16.17
N ALA A 3 21.75 -2.68 -17.18
CA ALA A 3 22.04 -1.25 -17.01
C ALA A 3 20.83 -0.43 -16.48
N TYR A 4 19.59 -0.80 -16.85
CA TYR A 4 18.38 -0.15 -16.36
C TYR A 4 18.13 -0.50 -14.89
N ILE A 5 18.18 -1.79 -14.56
CA ILE A 5 18.04 -2.28 -13.19
C ILE A 5 19.14 -1.67 -12.31
N LEU A 6 20.38 -1.61 -12.79
CA LEU A 6 21.50 -1.00 -12.05
C LEU A 6 21.28 0.49 -11.82
N ARG A 7 20.84 1.26 -12.84
CA ARG A 7 20.49 2.68 -12.66
C ARG A 7 19.35 2.86 -11.67
N ARG A 8 18.34 1.99 -11.71
CA ARG A 8 17.20 2.05 -10.79
C ARG A 8 17.62 1.71 -9.36
N LEU A 9 18.43 0.67 -9.18
CA LEU A 9 19.05 0.33 -7.89
C LEU A 9 19.92 1.46 -7.35
N LEU A 10 20.64 2.19 -8.21
CA LEU A 10 21.40 3.37 -7.80
C LEU A 10 20.51 4.55 -7.39
N SER A 11 19.31 4.66 -7.94
CA SER A 11 18.34 5.70 -7.53
C SER A 11 17.65 5.41 -6.19
N VAL A 12 17.65 4.16 -5.72
CA VAL A 12 17.03 3.76 -4.43
C VAL A 12 17.73 4.43 -3.23
N PRO A 13 19.07 4.36 -3.06
CA PRO A 13 19.74 5.09 -1.99
C PRO A 13 19.50 6.60 -2.04
N LEU A 14 19.50 7.20 -3.24
CA LEU A 14 19.32 8.63 -3.41
C LEU A 14 17.91 9.08 -2.95
N THR A 15 16.88 8.35 -3.35
CA THR A 15 15.50 8.61 -2.91
C THR A 15 15.34 8.39 -1.41
N MET A 16 15.94 7.33 -0.85
CA MET A 16 15.94 7.09 0.60
C MET A 16 16.62 8.21 1.37
N ILE A 17 17.76 8.74 0.90
CA ILE A 17 18.42 9.90 1.51
C ILE A 17 17.49 11.11 1.48
N GLY A 18 16.81 11.37 0.36
CA GLY A 18 15.83 12.45 0.26
C GLY A 18 14.69 12.31 1.29
N VAL A 19 14.12 11.11 1.41
CA VAL A 19 13.07 10.82 2.41
C VAL A 19 13.59 11.00 3.83
N THR A 20 14.76 10.44 4.17
CA THR A 20 15.31 10.54 5.52
C THR A 20 15.64 11.97 5.88
N LEU A 21 16.11 12.79 4.92
CA LEU A 21 16.33 14.22 5.14
C LEU A 21 15.02 14.96 5.41
N ILE A 22 13.96 14.69 4.65
CA ILE A 22 12.64 15.31 4.87
C ILE A 22 12.11 14.95 6.26
N VAL A 23 12.11 13.66 6.61
CA VAL A 23 11.66 13.18 7.92
C VAL A 23 12.51 13.80 9.03
N PHE A 24 13.84 13.84 8.86
CA PHE A 24 14.73 14.46 9.82
C PHE A 24 14.49 15.96 9.98
N CYS A 25 14.25 16.70 8.90
CA CYS A 25 13.93 18.13 8.97
C CYS A 25 12.66 18.39 9.79
N VAL A 26 11.64 17.52 9.64
CA VAL A 26 10.40 17.59 10.44
C VAL A 26 10.68 17.27 11.91
N ILE A 27 11.47 16.24 12.20
CA ILE A 27 11.88 15.92 13.58
C ILE A 27 12.68 17.07 14.19
N TRP A 28 13.66 17.60 13.45
CA TRP A 28 14.58 18.64 13.88
C TRP A 28 13.86 19.96 14.16
N SER A 29 12.83 20.30 13.39
CA SER A 29 12.06 21.54 13.58
C SER A 29 11.27 21.59 14.88
N LEU A 30 11.03 20.45 15.54
CA LEU A 30 10.36 20.38 16.85
C LEU A 30 11.20 20.96 17.99
N GLY A 31 12.52 21.10 17.79
CA GLY A 31 13.45 21.57 18.80
C GLY A 31 13.88 20.48 19.79
N PRO A 32 15.00 20.71 20.50
CA PRO A 32 15.60 19.70 21.39
C PRO A 32 14.71 19.32 22.57
N ASP A 33 13.98 20.26 23.17
CA ASP A 33 13.16 20.01 24.37
C ASP A 33 11.92 19.16 24.06
N THR A 34 11.27 19.41 22.93
CA THR A 34 10.12 18.62 22.46
C THR A 34 10.56 17.19 22.13
N LEU A 35 11.70 17.03 21.46
CA LEU A 35 12.26 15.72 21.14
C LEU A 35 12.68 14.96 22.40
N LEU A 36 13.31 15.63 23.36
CA LEU A 36 13.64 15.03 24.66
C LEU A 36 12.39 14.49 25.34
N SER A 37 11.32 15.29 25.37
CA SER A 37 10.02 14.88 25.95
C SER A 37 9.43 13.68 25.22
N ALA A 38 9.51 13.63 23.88
CA ALA A 38 9.04 12.50 23.07
C ALA A 38 9.82 11.20 23.38
N TYR A 39 11.15 11.28 23.54
CA TYR A 39 11.99 10.12 23.88
C TYR A 39 11.90 9.67 25.35
N MET A 40 11.40 10.52 26.25
CA MET A 40 11.22 10.23 27.68
C MET A 40 9.93 9.44 27.99
N THR A 41 9.13 9.12 26.98
CA THR A 41 7.88 8.35 27.08
C THR A 41 8.12 6.85 27.36
N GLY A 42 7.07 6.10 27.72
CA GLY A 42 7.17 4.63 27.84
C GLY A 42 7.98 4.10 29.04
N GLY A 43 8.28 4.94 30.03
CA GLY A 43 9.02 4.56 31.24
C GLY A 43 10.52 4.87 31.20
N THR A 44 11.05 5.35 30.07
CA THR A 44 12.46 5.77 29.94
C THR A 44 12.79 7.00 30.79
N GLY A 45 11.79 7.86 31.06
CA GLY A 45 11.92 9.04 31.93
C GLY A 45 11.99 8.76 33.44
N ARG A 46 11.81 7.52 33.92
CA ARG A 46 11.70 7.21 35.37
C ARG A 46 13.05 7.00 36.08
N ALA A 47 14.13 6.80 35.35
CA ALA A 47 15.43 6.51 35.94
C ALA A 47 16.20 7.80 36.31
N PRO A 48 17.03 7.80 37.37
CA PRO A 48 17.90 8.93 37.71
C PRO A 48 18.74 9.32 36.49
N ASN A 49 18.87 10.61 36.18
CA ASN A 49 19.60 11.13 35.01
C ASN A 49 19.10 10.62 33.63
N ALA A 50 17.79 10.29 33.52
CA ALA A 50 17.19 9.85 32.26
C ALA A 50 17.36 10.88 31.13
N ALA A 51 17.19 12.16 31.43
CA ALA A 51 17.31 13.23 30.46
C ALA A 51 18.71 13.28 29.83
N GLU A 52 19.77 13.31 30.65
CA GLU A 52 21.16 13.33 30.18
C GLU A 52 21.51 12.12 29.31
N ARG A 53 21.04 10.92 29.70
CA ARG A 53 21.26 9.70 28.90
C ARG A 53 20.59 9.79 27.53
N ILE A 54 19.37 10.32 27.47
CA ILE A 54 18.61 10.45 26.22
C ILE A 54 19.25 11.51 25.32
N ILE A 55 19.65 12.64 25.88
CA ILE A 55 20.37 13.69 25.15
C ILE A 55 21.61 13.11 24.48
N LYS A 56 22.46 12.41 25.25
CA LYS A 56 23.69 11.79 24.73
C LYS A 56 23.41 10.65 23.73
N LYS A 57 22.36 9.85 23.95
CA LYS A 57 22.00 8.70 23.10
C LYS A 57 21.51 9.14 21.72
N TYR A 58 20.71 10.20 21.65
CA TYR A 58 20.11 10.71 20.40
C TYR A 58 20.81 11.96 19.86
N GLY A 59 21.86 12.46 20.51
CA GLY A 59 22.61 13.65 20.09
C GLY A 59 21.74 14.92 20.09
N LEU A 60 20.89 15.10 21.10
CA LEU A 60 19.93 16.21 21.16
C LEU A 60 20.59 17.57 21.42
N ASP A 61 21.84 17.57 21.85
CA ASP A 61 22.73 18.72 22.05
C ASP A 61 23.69 18.94 20.86
N GLU A 62 23.79 17.97 19.97
CA GLU A 62 24.71 18.04 18.82
C GLU A 62 24.16 18.93 17.68
N PRO A 63 25.06 19.52 16.85
CA PRO A 63 24.70 20.19 15.60
C PRO A 63 23.85 19.31 14.68
N ALA A 64 22.98 19.93 13.88
CA ALA A 64 21.99 19.24 13.04
C ALA A 64 22.58 18.12 12.17
N ILE A 65 23.76 18.35 11.58
CA ILE A 65 24.45 17.38 10.72
C ILE A 65 24.87 16.15 11.52
N ILE A 66 25.46 16.34 12.71
CA ILE A 66 25.91 15.25 13.58
C ILE A 66 24.68 14.46 14.08
N ARG A 67 23.64 15.18 14.51
CA ARG A 67 22.37 14.58 14.95
C ARG A 67 21.70 13.74 13.86
N TYR A 68 21.76 14.16 12.59
CA TYR A 68 21.24 13.39 11.47
C TYR A 68 21.91 12.01 11.35
N PHE A 69 23.24 11.96 11.41
CA PHE A 69 23.97 10.70 11.34
C PHE A 69 23.72 9.80 12.56
N ILE A 70 23.60 10.37 13.77
CA ILE A 70 23.21 9.64 14.97
C ILE A 70 21.81 9.05 14.82
N TRP A 71 20.85 9.87 14.37
CA TRP A 71 19.46 9.46 14.17
C TRP A 71 19.33 8.34 13.12
N ILE A 72 20.01 8.45 11.98
CA ILE A 72 20.04 7.39 10.97
C ILE A 72 20.68 6.12 11.54
N SER A 73 21.81 6.22 12.23
CA SER A 73 22.50 5.07 12.82
C SER A 73 21.60 4.31 13.81
N ASN A 74 20.89 5.03 14.68
CA ASN A 74 19.93 4.46 15.62
C ASN A 74 18.74 3.82 14.88
N THR A 75 18.19 4.53 13.89
CA THR A 75 17.07 4.04 13.05
C THR A 75 17.43 2.73 12.33
N LEU A 76 18.62 2.63 11.72
CA LEU A 76 19.11 1.42 11.05
C LEU A 76 19.31 0.25 12.02
N ARG A 77 19.61 0.52 13.29
CA ARG A 77 19.68 -0.50 14.37
C ARG A 77 18.31 -0.89 14.91
N GLY A 78 17.24 -0.29 14.41
CA GLY A 78 15.87 -0.49 14.89
C GLY A 78 15.57 0.25 16.19
N ASP A 79 16.34 1.28 16.55
CA ASP A 79 16.05 2.17 17.66
C ASP A 79 15.47 3.49 17.15
N MET A 80 14.14 3.51 17.02
CA MET A 80 13.37 4.70 16.65
C MET A 80 12.71 5.36 17.86
N GLY A 81 13.01 4.89 19.08
CA GLY A 81 12.35 5.30 20.31
C GLY A 81 11.07 4.52 20.63
N TYR A 82 10.25 5.11 21.50
CA TYR A 82 9.04 4.49 22.04
C TYR A 82 7.78 5.04 21.35
N SER A 83 6.86 4.15 21.02
CA SER A 83 5.55 4.47 20.47
C SER A 83 4.54 4.64 21.59
N MET A 84 3.97 5.84 21.73
CA MET A 84 2.82 6.09 22.60
C MET A 84 1.56 5.41 22.05
N ALA A 85 1.36 5.48 20.73
CA ALA A 85 0.23 4.86 20.05
C ALA A 85 0.25 3.33 20.19
N GLY A 86 1.39 2.70 19.88
CA GLY A 86 1.58 1.26 19.98
C GLY A 86 1.90 0.74 21.40
N ARG A 87 2.21 1.64 22.34
CA ARG A 87 2.64 1.33 23.72
C ARG A 87 3.84 0.37 23.81
N MET A 88 4.74 0.44 22.83
CA MET A 88 5.94 -0.39 22.73
C MET A 88 6.99 0.31 21.87
N ASP A 89 8.18 -0.26 21.72
CA ASP A 89 9.19 0.31 20.82
C ASP A 89 8.62 0.46 19.39
N VAL A 90 8.90 1.58 18.73
CA VAL A 90 8.35 1.91 17.40
C VAL A 90 8.60 0.77 16.39
N SER A 91 9.82 0.22 16.39
CA SER A 91 10.19 -0.90 15.51
C SER A 91 9.37 -2.17 15.77
N LYS A 92 8.98 -2.44 17.02
CA LYS A 92 8.13 -3.58 17.37
C LYS A 92 6.70 -3.33 16.93
N ALA A 93 6.17 -2.13 17.20
CA ALA A 93 4.82 -1.74 16.77
C ALA A 93 4.67 -1.90 15.24
N ILE A 94 5.61 -1.35 14.47
CA ILE A 94 5.59 -1.46 13.01
C ILE A 94 5.72 -2.92 12.57
N ARG A 95 6.63 -3.70 13.14
CA ARG A 95 6.80 -5.12 12.79
C ARG A 95 5.55 -5.96 13.03
N GLN A 96 4.81 -5.68 14.10
CA GLN A 96 3.59 -6.40 14.44
C GLN A 96 2.40 -5.99 13.55
N MET A 97 2.35 -4.73 13.13
CA MET A 97 1.20 -4.18 12.42
C MET A 97 1.35 -4.19 10.89
N LEU A 98 2.59 -4.15 10.37
CA LEU A 98 2.88 -4.17 8.93
C LEU A 98 2.22 -5.35 8.18
N PRO A 99 2.30 -6.60 8.67
CA PRO A 99 1.77 -7.75 7.93
C PRO A 99 0.26 -7.66 7.71
N SER A 100 -0.48 -7.13 8.69
CA SER A 100 -1.93 -6.95 8.63
C SER A 100 -2.35 -5.97 7.52
N SER A 101 -1.60 -4.88 7.35
CA SER A 101 -1.82 -3.91 6.26
C SER A 101 -1.44 -4.50 4.90
N LEU A 102 -0.33 -5.24 4.82
CA LEU A 102 0.09 -5.91 3.58
C LEU A 102 -0.92 -6.97 3.15
N GLU A 103 -1.49 -7.75 4.07
CA GLU A 103 -2.59 -8.68 3.79
C GLU A 103 -3.75 -7.95 3.10
N LEU A 104 -4.22 -6.86 3.70
CA LEU A 104 -5.34 -6.08 3.17
C LEU A 104 -5.03 -5.50 1.78
N ILE A 105 -3.84 -4.92 1.61
CA ILE A 105 -3.42 -4.34 0.33
C ILE A 105 -3.34 -5.41 -0.75
N PHE A 106 -2.64 -6.53 -0.53
CA PHE A 106 -2.46 -7.55 -1.56
C PHE A 106 -3.75 -8.30 -1.87
N LEU A 107 -4.58 -8.60 -0.86
CA LEU A 107 -5.87 -9.24 -1.06
C LEU A 107 -6.87 -8.36 -1.82
N SER A 108 -6.68 -7.04 -1.80
CA SER A 108 -7.47 -6.10 -2.59
C SER A 108 -6.86 -5.86 -3.97
N LEU A 109 -5.55 -5.62 -4.05
CA LEU A 109 -4.85 -5.25 -5.29
C LEU A 109 -4.95 -6.34 -6.36
N ILE A 110 -4.79 -7.61 -5.98
CA ILE A 110 -4.84 -8.74 -6.91
C ILE A 110 -6.20 -8.80 -7.63
N PRO A 111 -7.36 -8.88 -6.94
CA PRO A 111 -8.65 -8.88 -7.62
C PRO A 111 -8.93 -7.56 -8.34
N ILE A 112 -8.49 -6.40 -7.83
CA ILE A 112 -8.62 -5.11 -8.54
C ILE A 112 -7.98 -5.19 -9.94
N ILE A 113 -6.71 -5.59 -10.00
CA ILE A 113 -5.99 -5.70 -11.28
C ILE A 113 -6.63 -6.77 -12.17
N LEU A 114 -6.92 -7.95 -11.61
CA LEU A 114 -7.42 -9.08 -12.38
C LEU A 114 -8.84 -8.87 -12.93
N ILE A 115 -9.74 -8.31 -12.13
CA ILE A 115 -11.14 -8.13 -12.53
C ILE A 115 -11.29 -6.82 -13.30
N GLY A 116 -10.71 -5.71 -12.81
CA GLY A 116 -10.76 -4.42 -13.48
C GLY A 116 -10.21 -4.49 -14.92
N SER A 117 -9.04 -5.12 -15.11
CA SER A 117 -8.46 -5.25 -16.45
C SER A 117 -9.26 -6.16 -17.38
N ARG A 118 -9.83 -7.26 -16.86
CA ARG A 118 -10.69 -8.13 -17.65
C ARG A 118 -11.97 -7.43 -18.08
N LEU A 119 -12.61 -6.69 -17.18
CA LEU A 119 -13.82 -5.92 -17.50
C LEU A 119 -13.51 -4.79 -18.49
N GLY A 120 -12.41 -4.05 -18.31
CA GLY A 120 -12.02 -2.97 -19.23
C GLY A 120 -11.70 -3.50 -20.63
N LEU A 121 -10.95 -4.60 -20.73
CA LEU A 121 -10.71 -5.28 -22.00
C LEU A 121 -12.01 -5.77 -22.64
N ARG A 122 -12.94 -6.32 -21.84
CA ARG A 122 -14.23 -6.82 -22.34
C ARG A 122 -15.13 -5.68 -22.83
N ALA A 123 -15.14 -4.55 -22.15
CA ALA A 123 -15.85 -3.34 -22.60
C ALA A 123 -15.30 -2.84 -23.94
N ALA A 124 -13.97 -2.82 -24.11
CA ALA A 124 -13.35 -2.43 -25.38
C ALA A 124 -13.64 -3.39 -26.56
N MET A 125 -14.07 -4.63 -26.29
CA MET A 125 -14.51 -5.56 -27.36
C MET A 125 -15.82 -5.12 -27.99
N ASN A 126 -16.74 -4.55 -27.19
CA ASN A 126 -18.04 -4.07 -27.64
C ASN A 126 -18.32 -2.69 -27.03
N PRO A 127 -17.69 -1.62 -27.58
CA PRO A 127 -17.93 -0.25 -27.13
C PRO A 127 -19.42 0.09 -27.14
N ASP A 128 -19.88 0.84 -26.16
CA ASP A 128 -21.29 1.19 -25.96
C ASP A 128 -22.24 0.00 -25.72
N GLY A 129 -21.70 -1.21 -25.60
CA GLY A 129 -22.43 -2.40 -25.18
C GLY A 129 -22.72 -2.42 -23.68
N PRO A 130 -23.49 -3.41 -23.18
CA PRO A 130 -23.97 -3.43 -21.80
C PRO A 130 -22.83 -3.48 -20.76
N VAL A 131 -21.75 -4.21 -21.04
CA VAL A 131 -20.57 -4.22 -20.15
C VAL A 131 -19.95 -2.84 -20.08
N ASP A 132 -19.83 -2.16 -21.22
CA ASP A 132 -19.21 -0.85 -21.29
C ASP A 132 -20.07 0.22 -20.60
N SER A 133 -21.37 0.24 -20.87
CA SER A 133 -22.29 1.21 -20.28
C SER A 133 -22.42 1.03 -18.76
N VAL A 134 -22.61 -0.20 -18.28
CA VAL A 134 -22.81 -0.48 -16.84
C VAL A 134 -21.53 -0.20 -16.08
N PHE A 135 -20.40 -0.83 -16.46
CA PHE A 135 -19.15 -0.64 -15.74
C PHE A 135 -18.53 0.73 -16.01
N GLY A 136 -18.78 1.35 -17.17
CA GLY A 136 -18.40 2.74 -17.43
C GLY A 136 -19.06 3.72 -16.47
N PHE A 137 -20.38 3.63 -16.29
CA PHE A 137 -21.11 4.42 -15.30
C PHE A 137 -20.56 4.21 -13.88
N PHE A 138 -20.48 2.95 -13.43
CA PHE A 138 -19.97 2.64 -12.09
C PHE A 138 -18.50 3.03 -11.94
N SER A 139 -17.70 2.99 -13.00
CA SER A 139 -16.30 3.43 -12.91
C SER A 139 -16.19 4.94 -12.70
N THR A 140 -17.07 5.71 -13.34
CA THR A 140 -17.11 7.16 -13.21
C THR A 140 -17.52 7.56 -11.79
N VAL A 141 -18.58 6.93 -11.27
CA VAL A 141 -19.07 7.17 -9.90
C VAL A 141 -18.08 6.65 -8.86
N GLY A 142 -17.58 5.43 -9.06
CA GLY A 142 -16.66 4.76 -8.14
C GLY A 142 -15.36 5.53 -7.98
N TRP A 143 -14.75 5.99 -9.07
CA TRP A 143 -13.53 6.78 -9.02
C TRP A 143 -13.71 8.16 -8.38
N ALA A 144 -14.91 8.74 -8.48
CA ALA A 144 -15.24 10.00 -7.80
C ALA A 144 -15.54 9.81 -6.30
N THR A 145 -15.74 8.57 -5.84
CA THR A 145 -16.12 8.26 -4.46
C THR A 145 -14.87 7.99 -3.62
N PRO A 146 -14.60 8.76 -2.55
CA PRO A 146 -13.51 8.46 -1.63
C PRO A 146 -13.67 7.10 -0.93
N ASP A 147 -12.57 6.37 -0.75
CA ASP A 147 -12.53 5.05 -0.10
C ASP A 147 -13.25 5.02 1.26
N PHE A 148 -13.06 6.05 2.08
CA PHE A 148 -13.63 6.12 3.42
C PHE A 148 -15.16 6.24 3.39
N ILE A 149 -15.74 6.94 2.40
CA ILE A 149 -17.20 7.08 2.27
C ILE A 149 -17.78 5.71 1.91
N LEU A 150 -17.18 5.04 0.92
CA LEU A 150 -17.65 3.72 0.53
C LEU A 150 -17.46 2.71 1.66
N GLY A 151 -16.36 2.79 2.40
CA GLY A 151 -16.11 1.97 3.58
C GLY A 151 -17.17 2.15 4.66
N LEU A 152 -17.53 3.40 4.98
CA LEU A 152 -18.60 3.72 5.92
C LEU A 152 -19.97 3.19 5.45
N LEU A 153 -20.28 3.31 4.15
CA LEU A 153 -21.54 2.80 3.58
C LEU A 153 -21.58 1.27 3.60
N ILE A 154 -20.48 0.60 3.26
CA ILE A 154 -20.38 -0.87 3.30
C ILE A 154 -20.50 -1.36 4.74
N LEU A 155 -19.77 -0.76 5.69
CA LEU A 155 -19.85 -1.10 7.11
C LEU A 155 -21.28 -0.94 7.64
N THR A 156 -21.86 0.25 7.43
CA THR A 156 -23.22 0.57 7.93
C THR A 156 -24.26 -0.31 7.25
N GLY A 157 -24.19 -0.46 5.93
CA GLY A 157 -25.14 -1.25 5.17
C GLY A 157 -25.05 -2.75 5.48
N GLY A 158 -23.82 -3.28 5.56
CA GLY A 158 -23.52 -4.65 5.96
C GLY A 158 -24.08 -5.00 7.32
N PHE A 159 -23.89 -4.09 8.29
CA PHE A 159 -24.42 -4.26 9.64
C PHE A 159 -25.94 -4.09 9.73
N VAL A 160 -26.49 -2.99 9.21
CA VAL A 160 -27.90 -2.61 9.40
C VAL A 160 -28.85 -3.49 8.58
N PHE A 161 -28.54 -3.73 7.30
CA PHE A 161 -29.46 -4.42 6.40
C PHE A 161 -29.17 -5.91 6.28
N PHE A 162 -27.90 -6.28 6.13
CA PHE A 162 -27.53 -7.66 5.82
C PHE A 162 -27.29 -8.52 7.05
N LYS A 163 -26.98 -7.90 8.22
CA LYS A 163 -26.56 -8.59 9.46
C LYS A 163 -25.48 -9.66 9.21
N TRP A 164 -24.72 -9.50 8.14
CA TRP A 164 -23.93 -10.60 7.57
C TRP A 164 -22.56 -10.72 8.21
N LEU A 165 -22.04 -9.66 8.83
CA LEU A 165 -20.68 -9.61 9.36
C LEU A 165 -20.65 -8.92 10.75
N PRO A 166 -19.98 -9.53 11.76
CA PRO A 166 -19.75 -8.87 13.03
C PRO A 166 -18.83 -7.66 12.86
N ILE A 167 -19.09 -6.59 13.60
CA ILE A 167 -18.19 -5.42 13.64
C ILE A 167 -16.93 -5.81 14.40
N GLY A 168 -15.78 -5.70 13.75
CA GLY A 168 -14.48 -6.02 14.34
C GLY A 168 -14.17 -7.52 14.28
N GLY A 169 -13.02 -7.83 13.66
CA GLY A 169 -12.55 -9.19 13.51
C GLY A 169 -12.14 -9.87 14.81
N LEU A 170 -12.09 -11.20 14.78
CA LEU A 170 -11.55 -12.01 15.87
C LEU A 170 -10.10 -11.58 16.15
N LYS A 171 -9.83 -11.03 17.33
CA LYS A 171 -8.46 -10.69 17.72
C LYS A 171 -7.74 -11.99 18.10
N PRO A 172 -6.58 -12.32 17.48
CA PRO A 172 -5.84 -13.55 17.79
C PRO A 172 -5.51 -13.73 19.27
N VAL A 173 -5.37 -12.61 20.00
CA VAL A 173 -5.15 -12.59 21.45
C VAL A 173 -6.26 -13.29 22.26
N MET A 174 -7.46 -13.42 21.69
CA MET A 174 -8.59 -14.11 22.32
C MET A 174 -8.57 -15.64 22.08
N VAL A 175 -7.69 -16.13 21.21
CA VAL A 175 -7.58 -17.55 20.87
C VAL A 175 -6.57 -18.23 21.79
N LYS A 176 -7.05 -19.16 22.62
CA LYS A 176 -6.19 -19.90 23.57
C LYS A 176 -5.10 -20.69 22.84
N GLY A 177 -3.85 -20.50 23.26
CA GLY A 177 -2.68 -21.19 22.70
C GLY A 177 -2.24 -20.65 21.34
N TRP A 178 -2.64 -19.43 20.99
CA TRP A 178 -2.18 -18.77 19.78
C TRP A 178 -0.70 -18.41 19.85
N LYS A 179 0.01 -18.59 18.74
CA LYS A 179 1.40 -18.17 18.57
C LYS A 179 1.55 -17.30 17.33
N ASP A 180 2.12 -16.11 17.52
CA ASP A 180 2.45 -15.21 16.41
C ASP A 180 3.78 -15.62 15.78
N TYR A 181 3.73 -16.08 14.52
CA TYR A 181 4.92 -16.43 13.74
C TYR A 181 5.29 -15.31 12.78
N THR A 182 4.28 -14.75 12.11
CA THR A 182 4.43 -13.71 11.09
C THR A 182 3.73 -12.41 11.46
N TYR A 183 2.88 -12.41 12.50
CA TYR A 183 1.94 -11.34 12.86
C TYR A 183 0.85 -11.08 11.81
N SER A 184 0.82 -11.84 10.72
CA SER A 184 -0.27 -11.79 9.76
C SER A 184 -1.34 -12.78 10.21
N THR A 185 -2.55 -12.27 10.44
CA THR A 185 -3.65 -13.04 11.04
C THR A 185 -4.06 -14.24 10.19
N LEU A 186 -3.96 -14.14 8.86
CA LEU A 186 -4.31 -15.23 7.95
C LEU A 186 -3.23 -16.31 7.94
N ILE A 187 -1.96 -15.92 7.75
CA ILE A 187 -0.86 -16.90 7.68
C ILE A 187 -0.73 -17.61 9.03
N ASP A 188 -0.79 -16.88 10.14
CA ASP A 188 -0.67 -17.45 11.47
C ASP A 188 -1.87 -18.35 11.81
N SER A 189 -3.07 -18.09 11.27
CA SER A 189 -4.21 -19.01 11.42
C SER A 189 -3.93 -20.38 10.82
N ILE A 190 -3.29 -20.42 9.66
CA ILE A 190 -2.90 -21.67 8.99
C ILE A 190 -1.76 -22.35 9.76
N LEU A 191 -0.73 -21.60 10.16
CA LEU A 191 0.42 -22.13 10.89
C LEU A 191 0.06 -22.70 12.27
N ASN A 192 -0.95 -22.12 12.93
CA ASN A 192 -1.49 -22.64 14.18
C ASN A 192 -2.48 -23.82 13.97
N GLY A 193 -2.74 -24.25 12.73
CA GLY A 193 -3.68 -25.32 12.40
C GLY A 193 -5.15 -24.95 12.67
N ARG A 194 -5.48 -23.66 12.74
CA ARG A 194 -6.80 -23.15 13.12
C ARG A 194 -7.61 -22.73 11.88
N VAL A 195 -8.07 -23.70 11.09
CA VAL A 195 -8.83 -23.44 9.84
C VAL A 195 -10.10 -22.61 10.07
N LYS A 196 -10.80 -22.81 11.20
CA LYS A 196 -11.99 -22.00 11.54
C LYS A 196 -11.66 -20.52 11.67
N VAL A 197 -10.57 -20.21 12.40
CA VAL A 197 -10.09 -18.83 12.56
C VAL A 197 -9.69 -18.26 11.20
N PHE A 198 -9.01 -19.03 10.35
CA PHE A 198 -8.65 -18.58 9.00
C PHE A 198 -9.89 -18.18 8.17
N LEU A 199 -10.93 -19.01 8.16
CA LEU A 199 -12.17 -18.72 7.42
C LEU A 199 -12.89 -17.49 7.98
N GLU A 200 -12.94 -17.36 9.31
CA GLU A 200 -13.51 -16.18 9.98
C GLU A 200 -12.73 -14.92 9.62
N GLN A 201 -11.38 -14.95 9.64
CA GLN A 201 -10.56 -13.81 9.24
C GLN A 201 -10.77 -13.42 7.77
N LEU A 202 -10.95 -14.40 6.88
CA LEU A 202 -11.24 -14.14 5.48
C LEU A 202 -12.60 -13.45 5.30
N LEU A 203 -13.60 -13.86 6.07
CA LEU A 203 -14.92 -13.20 6.10
C LEU A 203 -14.81 -11.78 6.64
N PHE A 204 -14.07 -11.54 7.72
CA PHE A 204 -13.84 -10.18 8.25
C PHE A 204 -13.07 -9.28 7.29
N LEU A 205 -12.18 -9.85 6.47
CA LEU A 205 -11.47 -9.12 5.44
C LEU A 205 -12.35 -8.79 4.22
N LEU A 206 -13.51 -9.42 4.07
CA LEU A 206 -14.38 -9.21 2.92
C LEU A 206 -14.82 -7.74 2.79
N GLU A 207 -15.27 -7.10 3.88
CA GLU A 207 -15.74 -5.70 3.84
C GLU A 207 -14.63 -4.69 3.50
N PRO A 208 -13.48 -4.68 4.18
CA PRO A 208 -12.39 -3.76 3.84
C PRO A 208 -11.80 -4.06 2.46
N VAL A 209 -11.70 -5.32 2.05
CA VAL A 209 -11.26 -5.70 0.70
C VAL A 209 -12.27 -5.24 -0.35
N MET A 210 -13.57 -5.40 -0.12
CA MET A 210 -14.61 -4.94 -1.03
C MET A 210 -14.63 -3.41 -1.16
N THR A 211 -14.37 -2.71 -0.06
CA THR A 211 -14.24 -1.24 -0.05
C THR A 211 -13.16 -0.79 -1.02
N LEU A 212 -11.93 -1.30 -0.82
CA LEU A 212 -10.81 -0.98 -1.70
C LEU A 212 -11.06 -1.48 -3.12
N PHE A 213 -11.63 -2.68 -3.28
CA PHE A 213 -11.90 -3.29 -4.57
C PHE A 213 -12.84 -2.46 -5.43
N LEU A 214 -13.98 -2.03 -4.89
CA LEU A 214 -15.02 -1.34 -5.65
C LEU A 214 -14.56 0.03 -6.16
N VAL A 215 -13.86 0.83 -5.33
CA VAL A 215 -13.32 2.13 -5.75
C VAL A 215 -12.20 1.95 -6.77
N ASN A 216 -11.25 1.06 -6.48
CA ASN A 216 -10.01 1.01 -7.26
C ASN A 216 -10.10 0.14 -8.52
N SER A 217 -11.05 -0.79 -8.59
CA SER A 217 -11.34 -1.54 -9.83
C SER A 217 -11.90 -0.65 -10.93
N ALA A 218 -12.58 0.45 -10.58
CA ALA A 218 -13.03 1.48 -11.52
C ALA A 218 -11.86 2.11 -12.28
N TYR A 219 -10.80 2.49 -11.56
CA TYR A 219 -9.60 3.07 -12.14
C TYR A 219 -8.91 2.11 -13.11
N ILE A 220 -8.66 0.87 -12.68
CA ILE A 220 -8.04 -0.14 -13.55
C ILE A 220 -8.94 -0.48 -14.76
N TYR A 221 -10.26 -0.50 -14.58
CA TYR A 221 -11.20 -0.66 -15.68
C TYR A 221 -11.03 0.42 -16.74
N GLN A 222 -10.98 1.71 -16.33
CA GLN A 222 -10.82 2.84 -17.24
C GLN A 222 -9.51 2.77 -18.00
N ILE A 223 -8.39 2.54 -17.30
CA ILE A 223 -7.06 2.42 -17.90
C ILE A 223 -7.01 1.25 -18.89
N SER A 224 -7.52 0.08 -18.50
CA SER A 224 -7.52 -1.10 -19.37
C SER A 224 -8.41 -0.92 -20.59
N ARG A 225 -9.57 -0.25 -20.45
CA ARG A 225 -10.46 0.03 -21.57
C ARG A 225 -9.83 1.02 -22.53
N ALA A 226 -9.30 2.13 -22.04
CA ALA A 226 -8.64 3.15 -22.84
C ALA A 226 -7.45 2.57 -23.62
N GLY A 227 -6.56 1.84 -22.93
CA GLY A 227 -5.41 1.20 -23.57
C GLY A 227 -5.82 0.14 -24.60
N ALA A 228 -6.89 -0.62 -24.36
CA ALA A 228 -7.40 -1.57 -25.34
C ALA A 228 -7.98 -0.88 -26.59
N LEU A 229 -8.71 0.23 -26.42
CA LEU A 229 -9.25 1.00 -27.54
C LEU A 229 -8.13 1.67 -28.35
N GLU A 230 -7.13 2.24 -27.71
CA GLU A 230 -5.96 2.83 -28.38
C GLU A 230 -5.25 1.78 -29.23
N VAL A 231 -4.96 0.61 -28.64
CA VAL A 231 -4.25 -0.47 -29.34
C VAL A 231 -5.02 -0.98 -30.56
N LYS A 232 -6.36 -1.00 -30.53
CA LYS A 232 -7.20 -1.41 -31.68
C LYS A 232 -7.00 -0.55 -32.93
N HIS A 233 -6.54 0.69 -32.78
CA HIS A 233 -6.31 1.61 -33.90
C HIS A 233 -4.96 1.43 -34.59
N ASN A 234 -4.09 0.55 -34.07
CA ASN A 234 -2.77 0.32 -34.66
C ASN A 234 -2.82 -0.43 -36.01
N ASP A 235 -1.88 -0.12 -36.91
CA ASP A 235 -1.83 -0.69 -38.27
C ASP A 235 -1.73 -2.22 -38.29
N TYR A 236 -0.97 -2.83 -37.36
CA TYR A 236 -0.85 -4.29 -37.29
C TYR A 236 -2.18 -4.98 -36.94
N ILE A 237 -3.10 -4.28 -36.27
CA ILE A 237 -4.46 -4.79 -36.01
C ILE A 237 -5.29 -4.76 -37.28
N ARG A 238 -5.15 -3.72 -38.11
CA ARG A 238 -5.79 -3.66 -39.44
C ARG A 238 -5.28 -4.78 -40.35
N THR A 239 -3.98 -5.06 -40.33
CA THR A 239 -3.39 -6.21 -41.04
C THR A 239 -3.88 -7.55 -40.50
N ALA A 240 -4.04 -7.69 -39.18
CA ALA A 240 -4.60 -8.91 -38.60
C ALA A 240 -6.04 -9.14 -39.08
N ARG A 241 -6.85 -8.07 -39.13
CA ARG A 241 -8.22 -8.12 -39.65
C ARG A 241 -8.25 -8.46 -41.15
N SER A 242 -7.36 -7.90 -41.96
CA SER A 242 -7.28 -8.23 -43.39
C SER A 242 -6.83 -9.67 -43.67
N LYS A 243 -6.16 -10.30 -42.70
CA LYS A 243 -5.81 -11.75 -42.74
C LYS A 243 -6.96 -12.66 -42.29
N GLY A 244 -8.13 -12.12 -41.95
CA GLY A 244 -9.32 -12.89 -41.58
C GLY A 244 -9.38 -13.33 -40.12
N LEU A 245 -8.53 -12.80 -39.23
CA LEU A 245 -8.61 -13.09 -37.80
C LEU A 245 -9.91 -12.53 -37.21
N SER A 246 -10.57 -13.33 -36.37
CA SER A 246 -11.79 -12.89 -35.68
C SER A 246 -11.50 -11.80 -34.64
N GLU A 247 -12.45 -10.89 -34.38
CA GLU A 247 -12.29 -9.82 -33.37
C GLU A 247 -11.92 -10.39 -31.98
N ARG A 248 -12.45 -11.56 -31.61
CA ARG A 248 -12.11 -12.22 -30.34
C ARG A 248 -10.64 -12.63 -30.29
N GLU A 249 -10.10 -13.15 -31.39
CA GLU A 249 -8.68 -13.51 -31.48
C GLU A 249 -7.78 -12.29 -31.51
N ILE A 250 -8.16 -11.26 -32.26
CA ILE A 250 -7.48 -9.96 -32.27
C ILE A 250 -7.38 -9.42 -30.84
N MET A 251 -8.50 -9.40 -30.11
CA MET A 251 -8.54 -8.85 -28.77
C MET A 251 -7.73 -9.66 -27.76
N LEU A 252 -7.84 -10.99 -27.77
CA LEU A 252 -7.18 -11.85 -26.77
C LEU A 252 -5.69 -12.08 -27.05
N LYS A 253 -5.27 -12.17 -28.32
CA LYS A 253 -3.89 -12.49 -28.71
C LYS A 253 -3.06 -11.23 -29.01
N HIS A 254 -3.66 -10.21 -29.64
CA HIS A 254 -2.92 -9.05 -30.15
C HIS A 254 -3.12 -7.78 -29.30
N VAL A 255 -4.35 -7.49 -28.86
CA VAL A 255 -4.65 -6.28 -28.09
C VAL A 255 -4.29 -6.44 -26.63
N ARG A 256 -4.72 -7.53 -25.97
CA ARG A 256 -4.57 -7.75 -24.53
C ARG A 256 -3.15 -7.50 -24.03
N LYS A 257 -2.13 -8.06 -24.69
CA LYS A 257 -0.75 -7.96 -24.20
C LYS A 257 -0.25 -6.52 -24.15
N ASN A 258 -0.63 -5.70 -25.14
CA ASN A 258 -0.21 -4.31 -25.22
C ASN A 258 -1.09 -3.40 -24.35
N ALA A 259 -2.38 -3.72 -24.22
CA ALA A 259 -3.31 -3.01 -23.33
C ALA A 259 -3.01 -3.23 -21.84
N LEU A 260 -2.29 -4.30 -21.48
CA LEU A 260 -1.87 -4.56 -20.10
C LEU A 260 -0.65 -3.72 -19.67
N ILE A 261 0.04 -3.06 -20.61
CA ILE A 261 1.21 -2.25 -20.29
C ILE A 261 0.81 -1.04 -19.42
N PRO A 262 -0.18 -0.20 -19.80
CA PRO A 262 -0.67 0.87 -18.94
C PRO A 262 -1.25 0.36 -17.61
N VAL A 263 -1.93 -0.80 -17.63
CA VAL A 263 -2.50 -1.42 -16.42
C VAL A 263 -1.43 -1.76 -15.40
N LEU A 264 -0.26 -2.21 -15.85
CA LEU A 264 0.84 -2.54 -14.95
C LEU A 264 1.40 -1.29 -14.25
N THR A 265 1.59 -0.20 -15.00
CA THR A 265 2.01 1.09 -14.45
C THR A 265 0.97 1.62 -13.46
N ALA A 266 -0.30 1.61 -13.86
CA ALA A 266 -1.43 1.99 -13.01
C ALA A 266 -1.53 1.11 -11.74
N GLY A 267 -1.16 -0.17 -11.81
CA GLY A 267 -1.10 -1.05 -10.64
C GLY A 267 -0.06 -0.60 -9.60
N GLY A 268 1.06 -0.04 -10.04
CA GLY A 268 2.07 0.54 -9.15
C GLY A 268 1.60 1.82 -8.46
N GLU A 269 1.02 2.74 -9.24
CA GLU A 269 0.38 3.95 -8.72
C GLU A 269 -0.74 3.61 -7.72
N LEU A 270 -1.55 2.61 -8.07
CA LEU A 270 -2.62 2.13 -7.23
C LEU A 270 -2.09 1.59 -5.89
N PHE A 271 -1.03 0.76 -5.89
CA PHE A 271 -0.43 0.29 -4.64
C PHE A 271 0.01 1.45 -3.74
N ALA A 272 0.56 2.52 -4.32
CA ALA A 272 0.95 3.72 -3.57
C ALA A 272 -0.26 4.44 -2.96
N SER A 273 -1.31 4.64 -3.76
CA SER A 273 -2.56 5.25 -3.27
C SER A 273 -3.22 4.43 -2.17
N MET A 274 -3.19 3.09 -2.27
CA MET A 274 -3.77 2.18 -1.29
C MET A 274 -3.03 2.23 0.05
N VAL A 275 -1.71 2.45 0.06
CA VAL A 275 -0.98 2.63 1.33
C VAL A 275 -1.42 3.90 2.07
N ALA A 276 -1.81 4.95 1.36
CA ALA A 276 -2.45 6.12 1.98
C ALA A 276 -3.90 5.82 2.41
N GLY A 277 -4.68 5.15 1.56
CA GLY A 277 -6.09 4.82 1.80
C GLY A 277 -6.31 3.81 2.95
N VAL A 278 -5.34 2.92 3.19
CA VAL A 278 -5.45 1.86 4.21
C VAL A 278 -5.60 2.43 5.62
N VAL A 279 -5.12 3.65 5.88
CA VAL A 279 -5.33 4.38 7.14
C VAL A 279 -6.81 4.49 7.47
N PHE A 280 -7.61 4.93 6.50
CA PHE A 280 -9.04 5.11 6.70
C PHE A 280 -9.78 3.78 6.79
N VAL A 281 -9.44 2.83 5.92
CA VAL A 281 -10.09 1.52 5.88
C VAL A 281 -9.81 0.74 7.19
N GLU A 282 -8.57 0.73 7.67
CA GLU A 282 -8.23 0.09 8.93
C GLU A 282 -8.93 0.73 10.12
N THR A 283 -9.05 2.06 10.13
CA THR A 283 -9.75 2.80 11.19
C THR A 283 -11.25 2.48 11.19
N ILE A 284 -11.91 2.53 10.03
CA ILE A 284 -13.35 2.27 9.88
C ILE A 284 -13.70 0.84 10.30
N PHE A 285 -12.92 -0.14 9.84
CA PHE A 285 -13.17 -1.56 10.11
C PHE A 285 -12.49 -2.07 11.39
N ALA A 286 -11.96 -1.16 12.22
CA ALA A 286 -11.25 -1.45 13.48
C ALA A 286 -10.16 -2.53 13.33
N ARG A 287 -9.46 -2.54 12.20
CA ARG A 287 -8.39 -3.47 11.89
C ARG A 287 -7.05 -2.90 12.35
N THR A 288 -6.31 -3.68 13.12
CA THR A 288 -5.00 -3.28 13.62
C THR A 288 -3.95 -3.47 12.53
N GLY A 289 -3.47 -2.36 11.96
CA GLY A 289 -2.41 -2.29 10.98
C GLY A 289 -1.63 -0.98 11.06
N ILE A 290 -0.67 -0.78 10.15
CA ILE A 290 0.13 0.45 10.07
C ILE A 290 -0.76 1.68 9.86
N GLY A 291 -1.82 1.54 9.07
CA GLY A 291 -2.76 2.62 8.83
C GLY A 291 -3.40 3.12 10.12
N SER A 292 -3.95 2.20 10.92
CA SER A 292 -4.49 2.54 12.25
C SER A 292 -3.42 3.09 13.20
N LEU A 293 -2.18 2.58 13.13
CA LEU A 293 -1.06 3.08 13.95
C LEU A 293 -0.72 4.54 13.61
N ILE A 294 -0.74 4.89 12.33
CA ILE A 294 -0.53 6.26 11.87
C ILE A 294 -1.66 7.17 12.35
N ALA A 295 -2.91 6.71 12.27
CA ALA A 295 -4.06 7.47 12.76
C ALA A 295 -3.94 7.74 14.28
N ASP A 296 -3.65 6.71 15.07
CA ASP A 296 -3.46 6.83 16.52
C ASP A 296 -2.26 7.73 16.86
N ALA A 297 -1.14 7.58 16.14
CA ALA A 297 0.04 8.39 16.34
C ALA A 297 -0.19 9.86 15.98
N ALA A 298 -0.97 10.14 14.94
CA ALA A 298 -1.36 11.50 14.57
C ALA A 298 -2.23 12.16 15.66
N LEU A 299 -3.20 11.43 16.21
CA LEU A 299 -4.06 11.91 17.29
C LEU A 299 -3.29 12.16 18.60
N MET A 300 -2.27 11.36 18.88
CA MET A 300 -1.43 11.49 20.07
C MET A 300 -0.23 12.43 19.87
N PHE A 301 -0.07 13.04 18.69
CA PHE A 301 1.13 13.79 18.30
C PHE A 301 2.44 12.98 18.53
N ASP A 302 2.39 11.66 18.31
CA ASP A 302 3.51 10.74 18.44
C ASP A 302 4.39 10.78 17.18
N VAL A 303 5.24 11.80 17.14
CA VAL A 303 6.14 12.10 16.01
C VAL A 303 7.17 11.00 15.73
N LEU A 304 7.58 10.24 16.75
CA LEU A 304 8.54 9.13 16.60
C LEU A 304 7.90 7.96 15.85
N THR A 305 6.67 7.60 16.22
CA THR A 305 5.91 6.57 15.53
C THR A 305 5.57 6.98 14.09
N LEU A 306 5.11 8.22 13.89
CA LEU A 306 4.82 8.74 12.54
C LEU A 306 6.06 8.66 11.64
N SER A 307 7.21 9.11 12.15
CA SER A 307 8.47 9.10 11.41
C SER A 307 8.91 7.68 11.07
N GLY A 308 8.83 6.73 12.02
CA GLY A 308 9.10 5.32 11.76
C GLY A 308 8.18 4.71 10.70
N CYS A 309 6.87 5.01 10.77
CA CYS A 309 5.89 4.53 9.79
C CYS A 309 6.17 5.09 8.40
N VAL A 310 6.45 6.40 8.28
CA VAL A 310 6.79 7.05 7.01
C VAL A 310 8.02 6.43 6.37
N LEU A 311 9.07 6.13 7.15
CA LEU A 311 10.28 5.48 6.64
C LEU A 311 9.99 4.07 6.10
N VAL A 312 9.22 3.27 6.84
CA VAL A 312 8.87 1.90 6.39
C VAL A 312 7.95 1.93 5.18
N ILE A 313 6.96 2.82 5.14
CA ILE A 313 6.12 3.05 3.96
C ILE A 313 6.97 3.47 2.77
N SER A 314 7.94 4.36 2.95
CA SER A 314 8.83 4.79 1.87
C SER A 314 9.65 3.64 1.29
N ILE A 315 10.16 2.75 2.16
CA ILE A 315 10.85 1.53 1.72
C ILE A 315 9.91 0.62 0.92
N LEU A 316 8.67 0.43 1.39
CA LEU A 316 7.66 -0.37 0.69
C LEU A 316 7.31 0.22 -0.68
N MET A 317 7.14 1.55 -0.75
CA MET A 317 6.87 2.26 -2.00
C MET A 317 8.00 2.11 -3.01
N ILE A 318 9.23 2.34 -2.58
CA ILE A 318 10.40 2.21 -3.46
C ILE A 318 10.54 0.76 -3.94
N THR A 319 10.30 -0.21 -3.06
CA THR A 319 10.31 -1.64 -3.42
C THR A 319 9.22 -1.96 -4.44
N ALA A 320 7.99 -1.48 -4.22
CA ALA A 320 6.88 -1.71 -5.14
C ALA A 320 7.12 -1.06 -6.51
N ASN A 321 7.64 0.17 -6.55
CA ASN A 321 8.02 0.84 -7.79
C ASN A 321 9.08 0.05 -8.55
N LEU A 322 10.12 -0.44 -7.86
CA LEU A 322 11.13 -1.29 -8.46
C LEU A 322 10.53 -2.59 -9.03
N LEU A 323 9.58 -3.21 -8.32
CA LEU A 323 8.87 -4.41 -8.80
C LEU A 323 8.05 -4.12 -10.07
N VAL A 324 7.37 -2.97 -10.14
CA VAL A 324 6.61 -2.53 -11.31
C VAL A 324 7.53 -2.30 -12.50
N ASP A 325 8.67 -1.63 -12.28
CA ASP A 325 9.68 -1.39 -13.31
C ASP A 325 10.26 -2.70 -13.87
N ILE A 326 10.53 -3.67 -12.99
CA ILE A 326 10.98 -5.00 -13.40
C ILE A 326 9.88 -5.71 -14.19
N ALA A 327 8.64 -5.71 -13.68
CA ALA A 327 7.50 -6.34 -14.36
C ALA A 327 7.27 -5.74 -15.76
N TYR A 328 7.45 -4.43 -15.92
CA TYR A 328 7.32 -3.73 -17.20
C TYR A 328 8.32 -4.28 -18.22
N SER A 329 9.56 -4.46 -17.78
CA SER A 329 10.63 -5.01 -18.62
C SER A 329 10.37 -6.45 -19.10
N LEU A 330 9.61 -7.23 -18.32
CA LEU A 330 9.23 -8.61 -18.67
C LEU A 330 8.07 -8.63 -19.68
N VAL A 331 7.11 -7.72 -19.56
CA VAL A 331 5.94 -7.65 -20.46
C VAL A 331 6.31 -7.12 -21.83
N ASN A 332 7.19 -6.11 -21.90
CA ASN A 332 7.65 -5.51 -23.15
C ASN A 332 9.19 -5.45 -23.27
N PRO A 333 9.85 -6.56 -23.63
CA PRO A 333 11.31 -6.62 -23.75
C PRO A 333 11.87 -5.80 -24.92
N LYS A 334 11.01 -5.26 -25.80
CA LYS A 334 11.41 -4.40 -26.93
C LYS A 334 11.54 -2.92 -26.56
N VAL A 335 11.20 -2.52 -25.33
CA VAL A 335 11.46 -1.16 -24.85
C VAL A 335 12.96 -1.01 -24.59
N THR A 336 13.69 -0.64 -25.63
CA THR A 336 15.08 -0.21 -25.57
C THR A 336 15.17 1.22 -25.02
N LEU A 337 15.36 1.32 -23.70
CA LEU A 337 16.36 2.13 -22.97
C LEU A 337 16.50 3.66 -23.18
N TRP A 338 15.80 4.38 -24.06
CA TRP A 338 16.02 5.85 -24.17
C TRP A 338 14.89 6.71 -24.77
N LYS A 339 13.80 6.17 -25.33
CA LYS A 339 12.92 6.96 -26.21
C LYS A 339 11.63 7.56 -25.61
N GLU A 340 11.25 7.25 -24.38
CA GLU A 340 9.98 7.75 -23.82
C GLU A 340 10.14 8.20 -22.36
N ILE A 341 10.94 9.23 -22.15
CA ILE A 341 10.69 10.17 -21.05
C ILE A 341 9.93 11.33 -21.70
N PRO A 342 8.60 11.46 -21.53
CA PRO A 342 7.98 12.77 -21.71
C PRO A 342 8.56 13.65 -20.60
N GLY A 343 9.25 14.71 -21.01
CA GLY A 343 9.69 15.77 -20.10
C GLY A 343 8.53 16.53 -19.49
#